data_AF-A0A535W408-F1
#
_entry.id   AF-A0A535W408-F1
#
_cell.length_a   1.000
_cell.length_b   1.000
_cell.length_c   1.000
_cell.angle_alpha   90.00
_cell.angle_beta   90.00
_cell.angle_gamma   90.00
#
_symmetry.space_group_name_H-M   'P 1'
#
loop_
_entity.id
_entity.type
_entity.pdbx_description
1 polymer ?
#
loop_
_entity_poly.entity_id
_entity_poly.type
_entity_poly.pdbx_seq_one_letter_code
_entity_poly.pdbx_strand_id
1 'polypeptide(L)'
;MVARYATPHVVTADAVEFIRFCYARRRVGWPELYDEMCAVASRGLFRGWGPDELAGHGIGFGLFEMPRLAVTVVDIVAEDRARMKGAIVASSSRRSPAVA
;
A
#
# COMPACT_ATOMS: atom_id res chain seq x y z
N MET A 1 -8.63 23.20 -25.63
CA MET A 1 -8.74 22.63 -24.28
C MET A 1 -8.40 21.14 -24.39
N VAL A 2 -7.15 20.76 -24.13
CA VAL A 2 -6.72 19.37 -24.33
C VAL A 2 -7.23 18.55 -23.14
N ALA A 3 -8.25 17.72 -23.38
CA ALA A 3 -8.62 16.66 -22.46
C ALA A 3 -7.40 15.74 -22.33
N ARG A 4 -6.70 15.84 -21.20
CA ARG A 4 -5.68 14.86 -20.81
C ARG A 4 -6.43 13.55 -20.63
N TYR A 5 -6.32 12.64 -21.59
CA TYR A 5 -6.74 11.27 -21.38
C TYR A 5 -5.99 10.79 -20.14
N ALA A 6 -6.72 10.55 -19.05
CA ALA A 6 -6.19 9.87 -17.89
C ALA A 6 -5.66 8.55 -18.41
N THR A 7 -4.34 8.45 -18.56
CA THR A 7 -3.67 7.18 -18.75
C THR A 7 -4.22 6.25 -17.68
N PRO A 8 -4.62 5.02 -18.00
CA PRO A 8 -4.94 4.06 -16.96
C PRO A 8 -3.71 3.99 -16.05
N HIS A 9 -3.79 4.62 -14.88
CA HIS A 9 -2.80 4.50 -13.83
C HIS A 9 -2.89 3.06 -13.34
N VAL A 10 -2.16 2.19 -14.04
CA VAL A 10 -1.96 0.80 -13.65
C VAL A 10 -1.06 0.87 -12.43
N VAL A 11 -1.63 0.58 -11.27
CA VAL A 11 -0.86 0.43 -10.03
C VAL A 11 0.09 -0.73 -10.26
N THR A 12 1.37 -0.41 -10.34
CA THR A 12 2.42 -1.40 -10.59
C THR A 12 2.61 -2.29 -9.36
N ALA A 13 3.23 -3.46 -9.54
CA ALA A 13 3.56 -4.33 -8.41
C ALA A 13 4.41 -3.61 -7.35
N ASP A 14 5.34 -2.75 -7.78
CA ASP A 14 6.17 -1.96 -6.86
C ASP A 14 5.36 -0.91 -6.08
N ALA A 15 4.32 -0.33 -6.68
CA ALA A 15 3.40 0.56 -5.97
C ALA A 15 2.63 -0.19 -4.87
N VAL A 16 2.24 -1.44 -5.12
CA VAL A 16 1.63 -2.30 -4.09
C VAL A 16 2.63 -2.55 -2.96
N GLU A 17 3.89 -2.83 -3.28
CA GLU A 17 4.94 -2.99 -2.27
C GLU A 17 5.17 -1.72 -1.45
N PHE A 18 5.15 -0.54 -2.08
CA PHE A 18 5.22 0.74 -1.38
C PHE A 18 4.08 0.90 -0.37
N ILE A 19 2.83 0.60 -0.75
CA ILE A 19 1.67 0.69 0.14
C ILE A 19 1.81 -0.30 1.30
N ARG A 20 2.21 -1.54 1.03
CA ARG A 20 2.46 -2.54 2.07
C ARG A 20 3.59 -2.12 3.01
N PHE A 21 4.65 -1.51 2.50
CA PHE A 21 5.74 -0.97 3.31
C PHE A 21 5.25 0.13 4.25
N CYS A 22 4.45 1.08 3.75
CA CYS A 22 3.86 2.14 4.58
C CYS A 22 2.95 1.54 5.66
N TYR A 23 2.11 0.58 5.29
CA TYR A 23 1.20 -0.10 6.22
C TYR A 23 1.92 -0.96 7.27
N ALA A 24 3.04 -1.60 6.91
CA ALA A 24 3.86 -2.37 7.83
C ALA A 24 4.53 -1.47 8.89
N ARG A 25 4.94 -0.25 8.52
CA ARG A 25 5.49 0.76 9.43
C ARG A 25 4.44 1.31 10.39
N ARG A 26 3.27 1.65 9.86
CA ARG A 26 2.12 2.12 10.62
C ARG A 26 0.88 1.35 10.20
N ARG A 27 0.45 0.42 11.06
CA ARG A 27 -0.76 -0.39 10.86
C ARG A 27 -2.05 0.41 11.09
N VAL A 28 -2.16 1.56 10.45
CA VAL A 28 -3.31 2.46 10.52
C VAL A 28 -4.25 2.24 9.33
N GLY A 29 -5.47 2.76 9.43
CA GLY A 29 -6.41 2.77 8.33
C GLY A 29 -6.16 3.93 7.37
N TRP A 30 -7.01 4.02 6.36
CA TRP A 30 -7.23 5.27 5.66
C TRP A 30 -8.09 6.19 6.56
N PRO A 31 -7.84 7.51 6.63
CA PRO A 31 -6.91 8.32 5.84
C PRO A 31 -5.49 8.43 6.41
N GLU A 32 -5.19 7.99 7.62
CA GLU A 32 -3.87 8.22 8.26
C GLU A 32 -2.72 7.55 7.49
N LEU A 33 -3.00 6.46 6.77
CA LEU A 33 -2.03 5.81 5.91
C LEU A 33 -1.60 6.72 4.73
N TYR A 34 -2.49 7.60 4.26
CA TYR A 34 -2.15 8.61 3.25
C TYR A 34 -1.06 9.55 3.75
N ASP A 35 -1.17 10.03 4.98
CA ASP A 35 -0.16 10.92 5.58
C ASP A 35 1.19 10.22 5.74
N GLU A 36 1.20 8.95 6.15
CA GLU A 36 2.43 8.16 6.19
C GLU A 36 3.02 7.96 4.78
N MET A 37 2.20 7.67 3.76
CA MET A 37 2.67 7.56 2.37
C MET A 37 3.32 8.88 1.89
N CYS A 38 2.71 10.03 2.18
CA CYS A 38 3.27 11.34 1.91
C CYS A 38 4.60 11.56 2.66
N ALA A 39 4.69 11.16 3.93
CA ALA A 39 5.90 11.29 4.73
C ALA A 39 7.04 10.39 4.22
N VAL A 40 6.73 9.16 3.79
CA VAL A 40 7.70 8.22 3.20
C VAL A 40 8.21 8.76 1.86
N ALA A 41 7.32 9.23 0.99
CA ALA A 41 7.65 9.80 -0.31
C ALA A 41 8.52 11.06 -0.18
N SER A 42 8.14 11.98 0.72
CA SER A 42 8.88 13.24 0.94
C SER A 42 10.30 13.02 1.47
N ARG A 43 10.57 11.85 2.07
CA ARG A 43 11.85 11.47 2.66
C ARG A 43 12.59 10.39 1.84
N GLY A 44 12.03 9.95 0.71
CA GLY A 44 12.62 8.90 -0.13
C GLY A 44 12.84 7.56 0.59
N LEU A 45 12.05 7.25 1.63
CA LEU A 45 12.36 6.10 2.52
C LEU A 45 12.13 4.74 1.87
N PHE A 46 11.38 4.69 0.78
CA PHE A 46 11.17 3.48 -0.01
C PHE A 46 11.95 3.59 -1.32
N ARG A 47 13.04 2.84 -1.46
CA ARG A 47 13.89 2.78 -2.66
C ARG A 47 14.41 4.14 -3.17
N GLY A 48 14.41 5.19 -2.33
CA GLY A 48 14.76 6.55 -2.75
C GLY A 48 13.66 7.28 -3.53
N TRP A 49 12.44 6.73 -3.60
CA TRP A 49 11.37 7.26 -4.45
C TRP A 49 10.69 8.48 -3.83
N GLY A 50 10.59 9.53 -4.63
CA GLY A 50 9.81 10.72 -4.35
C GLY A 50 8.38 10.64 -4.91
N PRO A 51 7.61 11.73 -4.78
CA PRO A 51 6.25 11.80 -5.30
C PRO A 51 6.18 11.68 -6.83
N ASP A 52 7.18 12.18 -7.56
CA ASP A 52 7.24 12.07 -9.03
C ASP A 52 7.49 10.63 -9.50
N GLU A 53 8.44 9.92 -8.87
CA GLU A 53 8.67 8.51 -9.16
C GLU A 53 7.43 7.67 -8.85
N LEU A 54 6.80 7.91 -7.70
CA LEU A 54 5.57 7.22 -7.30
C LEU A 54 4.41 7.46 -8.27
N ALA A 55 4.28 8.68 -8.82
CA ALA A 55 3.29 8.99 -9.84
C ALA A 55 3.50 8.13 -11.10
N GLY A 56 4.75 7.91 -11.51
CA GLY A 56 5.11 6.99 -12.59
C GLY A 56 4.71 5.54 -12.34
N HIS A 57 4.59 5.14 -11.07
CA HIS A 57 4.18 3.80 -10.64
C HIS A 57 2.67 3.63 -10.39
N GLY A 58 1.87 4.70 -10.56
CA GLY A 58 0.43 4.67 -10.33
C GLY A 58 -0.03 5.29 -9.02
N ILE A 59 0.87 5.88 -8.23
CA ILE A 59 0.57 6.49 -6.93
C ILE A 59 0.67 8.01 -7.03
N GLY A 60 -0.48 8.65 -7.31
CA GLY A 60 -0.58 10.10 -7.35
C GLY A 60 -1.15 10.68 -6.04
N PHE A 61 -0.46 11.66 -5.45
CA PHE A 61 -0.94 12.41 -4.28
C PHE A 61 -1.79 13.64 -4.66
N GLY A 62 -2.28 13.70 -5.91
CA GLY A 62 -3.12 14.79 -6.40
C GLY A 62 -4.58 14.65 -5.96
N LEU A 63 -5.27 15.77 -5.78
CA LEU A 63 -6.69 15.81 -5.35
C LEU A 63 -7.63 14.97 -6.22
N PHE A 64 -7.37 14.91 -7.53
CA PHE A 64 -8.18 14.12 -8.46
C PHE A 64 -7.89 12.61 -8.39
N GLU A 65 -6.68 12.23 -7.94
CA GLU A 65 -6.25 10.84 -7.78
C GLU A 65 -6.63 10.28 -6.41
N MET A 66 -6.83 11.14 -5.40
CA MET A 66 -7.11 10.74 -4.01
C MET A 66 -8.27 9.75 -3.85
N PRO A 67 -9.47 9.94 -4.46
CA PRO A 67 -10.57 8.99 -4.28
C PRO A 67 -10.23 7.60 -4.82
N ARG A 68 -9.52 7.53 -5.95
CA ARG A 68 -9.09 6.28 -6.57
C ARG A 68 -8.01 5.60 -5.74
N LEU A 69 -7.02 6.37 -5.31
CA LEU A 69 -5.94 5.90 -4.44
C LEU A 69 -6.51 5.31 -3.14
N ALA A 70 -7.51 5.97 -2.54
CA ALA A 70 -8.16 5.49 -1.32
C ALA A 70 -8.73 4.08 -1.50
N VAL A 71 -9.47 3.83 -2.59
CA VAL A 71 -10.04 2.50 -2.89
C VAL A 71 -8.93 1.46 -3.02
N THR A 72 -7.91 1.75 -3.83
CA THR A 72 -6.78 0.82 -4.05
C THR A 72 -6.04 0.51 -2.74
N VAL A 73 -5.77 1.52 -1.92
CA VAL A 73 -5.07 1.35 -0.65
C VAL A 73 -5.89 0.50 0.32
N VAL A 74 -7.21 0.74 0.41
CA VAL A 74 -8.10 -0.04 1.27
C VAL A 74 -8.12 -1.51 0.85
N ASP A 75 -8.21 -1.80 -0.45
CA ASP A 75 -8.19 -3.17 -0.97
C ASP A 75 -6.85 -3.87 -0.66
N ILE A 76 -5.73 -3.23 -0.94
CA ILE A 76 -4.39 -3.79 -0.68
C ILE A 76 -4.19 -4.06 0.81
N VAL A 77 -4.62 -3.14 1.68
CA VAL A 77 -4.52 -3.30 3.14
C VAL A 77 -5.43 -4.42 3.64
N ALA A 78 -6.64 -4.57 3.07
CA ALA A 78 -7.53 -5.66 3.41
C ALA A 78 -6.94 -7.02 3.01
N GLU A 79 -6.38 -7.13 1.81
CA GLU A 79 -5.67 -8.32 1.35
C GLU A 79 -4.45 -8.65 2.22
N ASP A 80 -3.65 -7.64 2.57
CA ASP A 80 -2.46 -7.81 3.39
C ASP A 80 -2.82 -8.28 4.81
N ARG A 81 -3.87 -7.69 5.41
CA ARG A 81 -4.44 -8.16 6.68
C ARG A 81 -4.91 -9.60 6.60
N ALA A 82 -5.60 -9.99 5.52
CA ALA A 82 -6.08 -11.35 5.33
C ALA A 82 -4.91 -12.34 5.19
N ARG A 83 -3.87 -11.99 4.44
CA ARG A 83 -2.63 -12.77 4.31
C ARG A 83 -1.94 -12.96 5.67
N MET A 84 -1.79 -11.89 6.45
CA MET A 84 -1.20 -11.96 7.79
C MET A 84 -2.01 -12.86 8.73
N LYS A 85 -3.34 -12.74 8.72
CA LYS A 85 -4.23 -13.62 9.52
C LYS A 85 -4.06 -15.09 9.13
N GLY A 86 -4.03 -15.40 7.83
CA GLY A 86 -3.80 -16.76 7.35
C GLY A 86 -2.43 -17.32 7.75
N ALA A 87 -1.37 -16.50 7.68
CA ALA A 87 -0.03 -16.89 8.10
C ALA A 87 0.06 -17.20 9.61
N ILE A 88 -0.61 -16.40 10.45
CA ILE A 88 -0.68 -16.64 11.89
C ILE A 88 -1.39 -17.98 12.16
N VAL A 89 -2.57 -18.22 11.57
CA VAL A 89 -3.31 -19.49 11.74
C VAL A 89 -2.48 -20.70 11.30
N ALA A 90 -1.77 -20.60 10.17
CA ALA A 90 -0.89 -21.67 9.68
C ALA A 90 0.33 -21.92 10.59
N SER A 91 0.84 -20.88 11.25
CA SER A 91 1.95 -21.02 12.21
C SER A 91 1.51 -21.62 13.55
N SER A 92 0.28 -21.30 14.02
CA SER A 92 -0.31 -21.86 15.23
C SER A 92 -0.60 -23.35 15.09
N SER A 93 -1.08 -23.79 13.92
CA SER A 93 -1.39 -25.20 13.65
C SER A 93 -0.15 -26.11 13.63
N ARG A 94 1.04 -25.55 13.33
CA ARG A 94 2.32 -26.27 13.41
C ARG A 94 2.88 -26.42 14.82
N ARG A 95 2.29 -25.77 15.84
CA ARG A 95 2.80 -25.75 17.22
C ARG A 95 2.04 -26.70 18.16
N SER A 96 1.42 -27.76 17.63
CA SER A 96 1.00 -28.90 18.46
C SER A 96 2.09 -29.98 18.45
N PRO A 97 3.02 -30.01 19.44
CA PRO A 97 3.60 -31.27 19.80
C PRO A 97 2.57 -32.00 20.66
N ALA A 98 2.26 -33.22 20.24
CA ALA A 98 1.62 -34.20 21.11
C ALA A 98 2.42 -34.29 22.42
N VAL A 99 1.73 -34.25 23.56
CA VAL A 99 2.25 -34.89 24.76
C VAL A 99 1.26 -35.99 25.13
N ALA A 100 1.79 -37.21 25.04
CA ALA A 100 1.20 -38.45 25.46
C ALA A 100 1.37 -38.64 26.97
#